data_AF-A0A229UXW9-F1
#
_entry.id   AF-A0A229UXW9-F1
#
_cell.length_a   1.000
_cell.length_b   1.000
_cell.length_c   1.000
_cell.angle_alpha   90.00
_cell.angle_beta   90.00
_cell.angle_gamma   90.00
#
_symmetry.space_group_name_H-M   'P 1'
#
loop_
_entity.id
_entity.type
_entity.pdbx_description
1 polymer ?
#
loop_
_entity_poly.entity_id
_entity_poly.type
_entity_poly.pdbx_seq_one_letter_code
_entity_poly.pdbx_strand_id
1 'polypeptide(L)'
;MIPTFVTSPTITSAELQHLPDILFVSYCFEAFGLNRGIYNTIDQWLYDFGCAHIVHRRHIILAFLEEMQSKFGRDNNGTILRFGKGGLTKQLYDFISSYSFIETETTTKSSSPT
;
A
#
# COMPACT_ATOMS: atom_id res chain seq x y z
N MET A 1 -19.13 3.95 36.89
CA MET A 1 -18.29 2.79 36.53
C MET A 1 -18.24 2.75 35.01
N ILE A 2 -17.24 3.39 34.42
CA ILE A 2 -17.10 3.47 32.95
C ILE A 2 -15.89 2.61 32.60
N PRO A 3 -15.99 1.63 31.69
CA PRO A 3 -14.83 0.86 31.28
C PRO A 3 -13.86 1.79 30.57
N THR A 4 -12.67 1.91 31.14
CA THR A 4 -11.49 2.53 30.53
C THR A 4 -11.27 1.90 29.15
N PHE A 5 -11.24 2.76 28.13
CA PHE A 5 -10.86 2.45 26.75
C PHE A 5 -9.69 1.47 26.72
N VAL A 6 -9.97 0.26 26.23
CA VAL A 6 -8.94 -0.70 25.83
C VAL A 6 -8.08 -0.01 24.78
N THR A 7 -6.80 0.10 25.06
CA THR A 7 -5.76 0.52 24.12
C THR A 7 -5.92 -0.32 22.85
N SER A 8 -6.27 0.32 21.73
CA SER A 8 -6.49 -0.37 20.46
C SER A 8 -5.30 -1.26 20.13
N PRO A 9 -5.50 -2.54 19.73
CA PRO A 9 -4.42 -3.32 19.16
C PRO A 9 -3.92 -2.60 17.91
N THR A 10 -2.62 -2.34 17.83
CA THR A 10 -1.96 -1.90 16.60
C THR A 10 -2.19 -2.98 15.54
N ILE A 11 -3.14 -2.75 14.64
CA ILE A 11 -3.44 -3.67 13.53
C ILE A 11 -2.16 -3.81 12.70
N THR A 12 -1.70 -5.04 12.50
CA THR A 12 -0.50 -5.31 11.71
C THR A 12 -0.78 -5.15 10.21
N SER A 13 0.26 -4.89 9.41
CA SER A 13 0.11 -4.80 7.95
C SER A 13 -0.46 -6.07 7.31
N ALA A 14 -0.26 -7.25 7.94
CA ALA A 14 -0.88 -8.50 7.51
C ALA A 14 -2.39 -8.49 7.76
N GLU A 15 -2.83 -8.09 8.95
CA GLU A 15 -4.26 -8.00 9.29
C GLU A 15 -4.99 -6.93 8.46
N LEU A 16 -4.32 -5.81 8.16
CA LEU A 16 -4.88 -4.74 7.31
C LEU A 16 -5.32 -5.27 5.93
N GLN A 17 -4.52 -6.13 5.30
CA GLN A 17 -4.80 -6.64 3.95
C GLN A 17 -6.05 -7.54 3.91
N HIS A 18 -6.43 -8.13 5.04
CA HIS A 18 -7.60 -8.99 5.17
C HIS A 18 -8.88 -8.24 5.56
N LEU A 19 -8.80 -6.93 5.80
CA LEU A 19 -9.98 -6.14 6.13
C LEU A 19 -11.05 -6.18 5.02
N PRO A 20 -12.34 -6.08 5.35
CA PRO A 20 -13.38 -5.80 4.38
C PRO A 20 -13.04 -4.57 3.52
N ASP A 21 -13.45 -4.56 2.25
CA ASP A 21 -13.11 -3.53 1.26
C ASP A 21 -13.33 -2.11 1.77
N ILE A 22 -14.49 -1.87 2.40
CA ILE A 22 -14.82 -0.55 2.95
C ILE A 22 -13.82 -0.11 4.02
N LEU A 23 -13.39 -1.02 4.90
CA LEU A 23 -12.46 -0.72 5.97
C LEU A 23 -11.03 -0.54 5.44
N PHE A 24 -10.63 -1.34 4.45
CA PHE A 24 -9.32 -1.18 3.80
C PHE A 24 -9.21 0.18 3.09
N VAL A 25 -10.24 0.57 2.33
CA VAL A 25 -10.29 1.86 1.64
C VAL A 25 -10.32 3.02 2.63
N SER A 26 -11.10 2.91 3.71
CA SER A 26 -11.11 3.90 4.79
C SER A 26 -9.74 4.07 5.42
N TYR A 27 -9.04 2.97 5.69
CA TYR A 27 -7.67 3.01 6.19
C TYR A 27 -6.73 3.74 5.21
N CYS A 28 -6.78 3.42 3.91
CA CYS A 28 -5.97 4.10 2.90
C CYS A 28 -6.26 5.61 2.84
N PHE A 29 -7.53 6.00 3.00
CA PHE A 29 -7.92 7.40 3.07
C PHE A 29 -7.36 8.09 4.32
N GLU A 30 -7.48 7.49 5.50
CA GLU A 30 -7.02 8.10 6.76
C GLU A 30 -5.49 8.16 6.87
N ALA A 31 -4.79 7.08 6.50
CA ALA A 31 -3.34 6.98 6.63
C ALA A 31 -2.58 7.78 5.56
N PHE A 32 -3.13 7.88 4.36
CA PHE A 32 -2.43 8.49 3.20
C PHE A 32 -3.19 9.67 2.58
N GLY A 33 -4.42 9.96 2.96
CA GLY A 33 -5.21 10.98 2.27
C GLY A 33 -5.66 10.54 0.87
N LEU A 34 -5.78 9.24 0.65
CA LEU A 34 -6.03 8.66 -0.66
C LEU A 34 -7.51 8.74 -1.02
N ASN A 35 -7.86 9.59 -1.98
CA ASN A 35 -9.23 9.65 -2.49
C ASN A 35 -9.67 8.32 -3.11
N ARG A 36 -10.95 7.95 -2.94
CA ARG A 36 -11.53 6.69 -3.46
C ARG A 36 -11.28 6.46 -4.95
N GLY A 37 -11.34 7.51 -5.76
CA GLY A 37 -11.06 7.42 -7.20
C GLY A 37 -9.62 7.00 -7.49
N ILE A 38 -8.64 7.53 -6.74
CA ILE A 38 -7.24 7.16 -6.89
C ILE A 38 -7.01 5.73 -6.41
N TYR A 39 -7.58 5.34 -5.27
CA TYR A 39 -7.56 3.95 -4.81
C TYR A 39 -8.06 2.99 -5.88
N ASN A 40 -9.26 3.25 -6.43
CA ASN A 40 -9.86 2.38 -7.45
C ASN A 40 -8.97 2.28 -8.70
N THR A 41 -8.35 3.38 -9.12
CA THR A 41 -7.41 3.36 -10.25
C THR A 41 -6.18 2.52 -9.96
N ILE A 42 -5.60 2.62 -8.76
CA ILE A 42 -4.46 1.78 -8.35
C ILE A 42 -4.87 0.31 -8.33
N ASP A 43 -5.99 -0.01 -7.67
CA ASP A 43 -6.49 -1.39 -7.53
C ASP A 43 -6.76 -2.03 -8.88
N GLN A 44 -7.46 -1.31 -9.78
CA GLN A 44 -7.74 -1.80 -11.13
C GLN A 44 -6.45 -1.96 -11.94
N TRP A 45 -5.55 -0.98 -11.90
CA TRP A 45 -4.29 -1.06 -12.65
C TRP A 45 -3.44 -2.25 -12.23
N LEU A 46 -3.33 -2.52 -10.93
CA LEU A 46 -2.60 -3.68 -10.42
C LEU A 46 -3.27 -5.01 -10.80
N TYR A 47 -4.61 -5.07 -10.79
CA TYR A 47 -5.33 -6.24 -11.27
C TYR A 47 -5.03 -6.50 -12.75
N ASP A 48 -5.11 -5.47 -13.59
CA ASP A 48 -4.82 -5.55 -15.03
C ASP A 48 -3.35 -5.90 -15.31
N PHE A 49 -2.43 -5.48 -14.43
CA PHE A 49 -1.02 -5.85 -14.47
C PHE A 49 -0.77 -7.34 -14.12
N GLY A 50 -1.74 -8.02 -13.52
CA GLY A 50 -1.67 -9.46 -13.19
C GLY A 50 -1.71 -9.78 -11.69
N CYS A 51 -1.82 -8.79 -10.81
CA CYS A 51 -1.94 -8.99 -9.36
C CYS A 51 -3.39 -9.39 -8.98
N ALA A 52 -3.83 -10.59 -9.40
CA ALA A 52 -5.21 -11.04 -9.24
C ALA A 52 -5.60 -11.27 -7.77
N HIS A 53 -4.69 -11.78 -6.95
CA HIS A 53 -4.98 -12.13 -5.55
C HIS A 53 -5.13 -10.87 -4.68
N ILE A 54 -6.31 -10.67 -4.09
CA ILE A 54 -6.67 -9.42 -3.40
C ILE A 54 -5.74 -9.05 -2.26
N VAL A 55 -5.35 -10.01 -1.42
CA VAL A 55 -4.45 -9.77 -0.28
C VAL A 55 -3.07 -9.32 -0.76
N HIS A 56 -2.55 -9.97 -1.80
CA HIS A 56 -1.26 -9.61 -2.40
C HIS A 56 -1.33 -8.23 -3.07
N ARG A 57 -2.41 -7.94 -3.79
CA ARG A 57 -2.61 -6.62 -4.39
C ARG A 57 -2.68 -5.53 -3.33
N ARG A 58 -3.38 -5.77 -2.21
CA ARG A 58 -3.44 -4.84 -1.07
C ARG A 58 -2.09 -4.62 -0.40
N HIS A 59 -1.28 -5.66 -0.30
CA HIS A 59 0.10 -5.53 0.16
C HIS A 59 0.88 -4.56 -0.73
N ILE A 60 0.82 -4.76 -2.05
CA ILE A 60 1.47 -3.90 -3.05
C ILE A 60 0.93 -2.46 -2.96
N ILE A 61 -0.38 -2.28 -2.79
CA ILE A 61 -0.98 -0.94 -2.60
C ILE A 61 -0.35 -0.24 -1.39
N LEU A 62 -0.28 -0.90 -0.23
CA LEU A 62 0.30 -0.29 0.97
C LEU A 62 1.76 0.08 0.75
N ALA A 63 2.57 -0.83 0.21
CA ALA A 63 3.98 -0.59 -0.08
C ALA A 63 4.19 0.58 -1.07
N PHE A 64 3.35 0.66 -2.11
CA PHE A 64 3.38 1.77 -3.07
C PHE A 64 3.05 3.11 -2.40
N LEU A 65 2.01 3.15 -1.56
CA LEU A 65 1.58 4.39 -0.90
C LEU A 65 2.61 4.88 0.12
N GLU A 66 3.24 3.97 0.86
CA GLU A 66 4.36 4.27 1.77
C GLU A 66 5.55 4.85 1.00
N GLU A 67 5.90 4.26 -0.15
CA GLU A 67 6.98 4.78 -0.99
C GLU A 67 6.67 6.18 -1.54
N MET A 68 5.46 6.40 -2.04
CA MET A 68 5.04 7.71 -2.54
C MET A 68 5.06 8.76 -1.43
N GLN A 69 4.65 8.40 -0.22
CA GLN A 69 4.68 9.29 0.92
C GLN A 69 6.12 9.66 1.31
N SER A 70 7.04 8.69 1.26
CA SER A 70 8.46 8.93 1.49
C SER A 70 9.11 9.81 0.41
N LYS A 71 8.79 9.56 -0.86
CA LYS A 71 9.41 10.26 -2.01
C LYS A 71 8.86 11.68 -2.23
N PHE A 72 7.56 11.88 -2.07
CA PHE A 72 6.89 13.12 -2.48
C PHE A 72 6.20 13.85 -1.33
N GLY A 73 6.09 13.22 -0.16
CA GLY A 73 5.37 13.77 0.97
C GLY A 73 3.88 13.95 0.70
N ARG A 74 3.27 14.84 1.49
CA ARG A 74 1.87 15.23 1.35
C ARG A 74 1.76 16.62 0.70
N ASP A 75 0.54 17.01 0.33
CA ASP A 75 0.24 18.36 -0.11
C ASP A 75 0.55 19.41 0.97
N ASN A 76 0.47 20.70 0.60
CA ASN A 76 0.82 21.79 1.50
C ASN A 76 -0.02 21.83 2.79
N ASN A 77 -1.19 21.17 2.77
CA ASN A 77 -2.09 21.06 3.92
C ASN A 77 -1.85 19.78 4.74
N GLY A 78 -0.95 18.89 4.30
CA GLY A 78 -0.64 17.63 4.97
C GLY A 78 -1.74 16.57 4.87
N THR A 79 -2.73 16.78 3.99
CA THR A 79 -3.96 15.99 3.94
C THR A 79 -3.94 14.98 2.80
N ILE A 80 -3.31 15.30 1.66
CA ILE A 80 -3.41 14.48 0.44
C ILE A 80 -2.03 13.98 0.01
N LEU A 81 -1.90 12.68 -0.26
CA LEU A 81 -0.69 12.11 -0.84
C LEU A 81 -0.41 12.68 -2.23
N ARG A 82 0.85 13.06 -2.48
CA ARG A 82 1.26 13.57 -3.78
C ARG A 82 1.83 12.46 -4.64
N PHE A 83 1.55 12.57 -5.94
CA PHE A 83 2.22 11.79 -6.98
C PHE A 83 3.02 12.79 -7.83
N GLY A 84 4.31 12.53 -8.02
CA GLY A 84 5.24 13.44 -8.69
C GLY A 84 4.88 13.76 -10.17
N LYS A 85 5.79 14.44 -10.86
CA LYS A 85 5.64 14.72 -12.30
C LYS A 85 5.63 13.40 -13.08
N GLY A 86 4.55 13.13 -13.83
CA GLY A 86 4.37 11.90 -14.60
C GLY A 86 3.05 11.18 -14.34
N GLY A 87 2.34 11.54 -13.27
CA GLY A 87 1.03 10.99 -12.95
C GLY A 87 1.07 9.59 -12.35
N LEU A 88 -0.09 9.12 -11.88
CA LEU A 88 -0.23 7.89 -11.11
C LEU A 88 0.28 6.64 -11.83
N THR A 89 -0.12 6.44 -13.09
CA THR A 89 0.23 5.25 -13.87
C THR A 89 1.74 5.11 -14.08
N LYS A 90 2.44 6.21 -14.35
CA LYS A 90 3.91 6.17 -14.47
C LYS A 90 4.56 5.77 -13.15
N GLN A 91 4.10 6.33 -12.04
CA GLN A 91 4.61 5.99 -10.71
C GLN A 91 4.38 4.52 -10.36
N LEU A 92 3.24 3.95 -10.76
CA LEU A 92 2.95 2.53 -10.58
C LEU A 92 3.90 1.64 -11.40
N TYR A 93 4.14 1.96 -12.68
CA TYR A 93 5.11 1.23 -13.50
C TYR A 93 6.52 1.29 -12.92
N ASP A 94 6.99 2.48 -12.53
CA ASP A 94 8.31 2.67 -11.94
C ASP A 94 8.46 1.86 -10.65
N PHE A 95 7.44 1.89 -9.79
CA PHE A 95 7.40 1.14 -8.53
C PHE A 95 7.47 -0.38 -8.79
N ILE A 96 6.58 -0.94 -9.61
CA ILE A 96 6.55 -2.38 -9.88
C ILE A 96 7.82 -2.89 -10.54
N SER A 97 8.42 -2.10 -11.43
CA SER A 97 9.70 -2.45 -12.05
C SER A 97 10.82 -2.58 -11.02
N SER A 98 10.81 -1.75 -9.97
CA SER A 98 11.74 -1.89 -8.84
C SER A 98 11.33 -2.99 -7.84
N TYR A 99 10.04 -3.20 -7.63
CA TYR A 99 9.49 -4.15 -6.66
C TYR A 99 9.76 -5.61 -7.09
N SER A 100 9.54 -5.91 -8.38
CA SER A 100 9.79 -7.24 -8.96
C SER A 100 11.27 -7.65 -8.90
N PHE A 101 12.19 -6.69 -8.96
CA PHE A 101 13.62 -6.95 -8.76
C PHE A 101 13.90 -7.45 -7.33
N ILE A 102 13.24 -6.87 -6.32
CA ILE A 102 13.45 -7.17 -4.89
C ILE A 102 12.88 -8.55 -4.48
N GLU A 103 11.72 -8.96 -5.03
CA GLU A 103 11.18 -10.30 -4.75
C GLU A 103 12.07 -11.45 -5.26
N THR A 104 12.82 -11.23 -6.35
CA THR A 104 13.72 -12.25 -6.90
C THR A 104 15.03 -12.43 -6.12
N GLU A 105 15.46 -11.42 -5.36
CA GLU A 105 16.69 -11.49 -4.57
C GLU A 105 16.49 -12.10 -3.18
N THR A 106 15.26 -12.08 -2.65
CA THR A 106 14.98 -12.55 -1.28
C THR A 106 14.75 -14.06 -1.17
N THR A 107 14.55 -14.77 -2.28
CA THR A 107 14.35 -16.24 -2.32
C THR A 107 15.63 -17.07 -2.35
N THR A 108 16.83 -16.46 -2.40
CA THR A 108 18.11 -17.20 -2.48
C THR A 108 18.91 -17.27 -1.17
N LYS A 109 18.37 -16.79 -0.03
CA LYS A 109 19.06 -16.88 1.26
C LYS A 109 18.35 -17.79 2.29
N SER A 110 18.00 -19.01 1.88
CA SER A 110 17.82 -20.13 2.81
C SER A 110 18.29 -21.46 2.21
N SER A 111 19.57 -21.55 1.88
CA SER A 111 20.26 -22.84 1.80
C SER A 111 21.39 -22.82 2.81
N SER A 112 21.14 -23.45 3.95
CA SER A 112 22.12 -23.72 5.01
C SER A 112 23.35 -24.47 4.48
N PRO A 113 24.57 -24.14 4.91
CA PRO A 113 25.64 -25.11 4.95
C PRO A 113 25.68 -25.76 6.33
N THR A 114 25.39 -27.06 6.31
CA THR A 114 25.86 -28.19 7.15
C THR A 114 26.03 -28.00 8.65
#